data_AF-A0A6G0WN20-F1
#
_entry.id   AF-A0A6G0WN20-F1
#
_cell.length_a   1.000
_cell.length_b   1.000
_cell.length_c   1.000
_cell.angle_alpha   90.00
_cell.angle_beta   90.00
_cell.angle_gamma   90.00
#
_symmetry.space_group_name_H-M   'P 1'
#
loop_
_entity.id
_entity.type
_entity.pdbx_description
1 polymer ?
#
loop_
_entity_poly.entity_id
_entity_poly.type
_entity_poly.pdbx_seq_one_letter_code
_entity_poly.pdbx_strand_id
1 'polypeptide(L)'
;MHGSSQLALGMSSASWMMPFSPRSVHMDTSSSTIPEEWRCRYKTGKCHYPRALKTNKKNGTDSFLLLCERHRRLQNKTKKRSDTKYKADRAMLRVVKRLHPELATAQPHSPETQCIATFSPSELDMLAFYLL
;
A
#
# COMPACT_ATOMS: atom_id res chain seq x y z
N MET A 1 -8.16 -46.92 30.44
CA MET A 1 -8.71 -45.56 30.59
C MET A 1 -8.34 -44.79 29.34
N HIS A 2 -9.32 -44.53 28.47
CA HIS A 2 -9.13 -43.84 27.20
C HIS A 2 -9.22 -42.32 27.42
N GLY A 3 -8.34 -41.56 26.78
CA GLY A 3 -8.32 -40.09 26.90
C GLY A 3 -7.43 -39.45 25.85
N SER A 4 -7.78 -39.63 24.57
CA SER A 4 -7.24 -38.86 23.45
C SER A 4 -7.83 -37.46 23.47
N SER A 5 -7.01 -36.42 23.63
CA SER A 5 -7.42 -35.03 23.41
C SER A 5 -6.67 -34.47 22.20
N GLN A 6 -7.27 -34.66 21.03
CA GLN A 6 -6.95 -33.88 19.84
C GLN A 6 -7.80 -32.62 19.87
N LEU A 7 -7.15 -31.45 19.97
CA LEU A 7 -7.80 -30.18 19.64
C LEU A 7 -7.15 -29.64 18.37
N ALA A 8 -7.73 -30.04 17.24
CA ALA A 8 -7.52 -29.39 15.97
C ALA A 8 -8.36 -28.11 15.96
N LEU A 9 -7.73 -26.95 16.11
CA LEU A 9 -8.36 -25.67 15.79
C LEU A 9 -7.93 -25.27 14.38
N GLY A 10 -8.88 -25.40 13.46
CA GLY A 10 -8.72 -25.12 12.04
C GLY A 10 -8.29 -23.68 11.79
N MET A 11 -7.25 -23.55 10.98
CA MET A 11 -6.84 -22.30 10.36
C MET A 11 -7.87 -21.95 9.27
N SER A 12 -8.87 -21.14 9.61
CA SER A 12 -9.80 -20.57 8.64
C SER A 12 -9.08 -19.53 7.78
N SER A 13 -8.50 -20.01 6.69
CA SER A 13 -8.01 -19.21 5.58
C SER A 13 -9.22 -18.72 4.79
N ALA A 14 -9.64 -17.47 4.98
CA ALA A 14 -10.66 -16.88 4.11
C ALA A 14 -10.57 -15.35 4.01
N SER A 15 -10.26 -14.93 2.79
CA SER A 15 -10.95 -13.83 2.09
C SER A 15 -10.76 -12.40 2.60
N TRP A 16 -9.60 -11.81 2.27
CA TRP A 16 -9.45 -10.36 2.13
C TRP A 16 -9.45 -9.95 0.66
N MET A 17 -10.38 -10.52 -0.12
CA MET A 17 -10.77 -9.97 -1.41
C MET A 17 -12.09 -9.24 -1.22
N MET A 18 -12.05 -8.09 -0.55
CA MET A 18 -13.21 -7.20 -0.59
C MET A 18 -13.20 -6.53 -1.97
N PRO A 19 -14.20 -6.77 -2.83
CA PRO A 19 -14.34 -5.97 -4.04
C PRO A 19 -14.56 -4.53 -3.60
N PHE A 20 -13.76 -3.62 -4.18
CA PHE A 20 -13.98 -2.20 -4.11
C PHE A 20 -15.41 -1.93 -4.61
N SER A 21 -16.36 -1.81 -3.70
CA SER A 21 -17.71 -1.35 -4.03
C SER A 21 -17.62 0.16 -4.24
N PRO A 22 -17.67 0.68 -5.48
CA PRO A 22 -17.71 2.10 -5.66
C PRO A 22 -19.11 2.54 -5.26
N ARG A 23 -19.26 3.08 -4.05
CA ARG A 23 -20.43 3.86 -3.68
C ARG A 23 -20.47 5.06 -4.64
N SER A 24 -21.26 4.90 -5.70
CA SER A 24 -21.39 5.87 -6.77
C SER A 24 -22.19 7.04 -6.25
N VAL A 25 -21.49 8.03 -5.70
CA VAL A 25 -22.02 9.38 -5.61
C VAL A 25 -22.01 9.95 -7.02
N HIS A 26 -23.08 9.65 -7.76
CA HIS A 26 -23.45 10.39 -8.96
C HIS A 26 -23.84 11.79 -8.48
N MET A 27 -22.92 12.74 -8.60
CA MET A 27 -23.27 14.15 -8.62
C MET A 27 -23.44 14.52 -10.08
N ASP A 28 -24.68 14.77 -10.47
CA ASP A 28 -25.06 15.35 -11.74
C ASP A 28 -24.30 16.66 -11.92
N THR A 29 -23.42 16.71 -12.93
CA THR A 29 -22.86 17.96 -13.42
C THR A 29 -23.24 18.06 -14.88
N SER A 30 -24.01 19.11 -15.14
CA SER A 30 -24.57 19.54 -16.41
C SER A 30 -23.63 19.35 -17.59
N SER A 31 -24.23 18.92 -18.69
CA SER A 31 -23.65 18.60 -19.99
C SER A 31 -23.00 19.80 -20.68
N SER A 32 -21.85 20.23 -20.17
CA SER A 32 -20.89 21.03 -20.93
C SER A 32 -19.69 20.12 -21.19
N THR A 33 -19.57 19.63 -22.41
CA THR A 33 -18.53 18.68 -22.84
C THR A 33 -17.16 19.32 -22.62
N ILE A 34 -16.51 18.99 -21.50
CA ILE A 34 -15.13 19.41 -21.23
C ILE A 34 -14.27 18.94 -22.40
N PRO A 35 -13.51 19.84 -23.06
CA PRO A 35 -12.62 19.48 -24.14
C PRO A 35 -11.72 18.30 -23.75
N GLU A 36 -11.54 17.34 -24.65
CA GLU A 36 -10.80 16.09 -24.36
C GLU A 36 -9.37 16.38 -23.83
N GLU A 37 -8.77 17.49 -24.27
CA GLU A 37 -7.46 17.92 -23.80
C GLU A 37 -7.40 18.19 -22.29
N TRP A 38 -8.50 18.68 -21.70
CA TRP A 38 -8.58 19.10 -20.30
C TRP A 38 -8.99 17.95 -19.38
N ARG A 39 -9.29 16.79 -19.98
CA ARG A 39 -9.68 15.59 -19.29
C ARG A 39 -8.48 14.92 -18.58
N CYS A 40 -8.77 14.27 -17.46
CA CYS A 40 -7.80 13.53 -16.68
C CYS A 40 -7.20 12.35 -17.47
N ARG A 41 -5.86 12.27 -17.51
CA ARG A 41 -5.11 11.21 -18.21
C ARG A 41 -4.75 10.03 -17.31
N TYR A 42 -5.71 9.54 -16.51
CA TYR A 42 -5.44 8.37 -15.66
C TYR A 42 -5.26 7.11 -16.51
N LYS A 43 -4.39 6.20 -16.06
CA LYS A 43 -3.94 5.02 -16.83
C LYS A 43 -5.06 4.09 -17.34
N THR A 44 -6.24 4.11 -16.71
CA THR A 44 -7.38 3.29 -17.14
C THR A 44 -8.25 3.95 -18.23
N GLY A 45 -7.88 5.14 -18.71
CA GLY A 45 -8.43 5.77 -19.93
C GLY A 45 -9.87 6.30 -19.86
N LYS A 46 -10.59 6.12 -18.75
CA LYS A 46 -12.06 6.40 -18.66
C LYS A 46 -12.43 7.53 -17.69
N CYS A 47 -11.54 8.49 -17.42
CA CYS A 47 -11.83 9.52 -16.43
C CYS A 47 -12.44 10.77 -17.08
N HIS A 48 -13.73 11.02 -16.89
CA HIS A 48 -14.41 12.20 -17.47
C HIS A 48 -14.18 13.51 -16.70
N TYR A 49 -13.55 13.45 -15.53
CA TYR A 49 -13.29 14.63 -14.70
C TYR A 49 -12.16 15.51 -15.26
N PRO A 50 -12.25 16.84 -15.08
CA PRO A 50 -11.18 17.75 -15.48
C PRO A 50 -9.91 17.52 -14.66
N ARG A 51 -8.77 17.91 -15.23
CA ARG A 51 -7.48 17.96 -14.52
C ARG A 51 -7.55 18.89 -13.31
N ALA A 52 -6.88 18.52 -12.23
CA ALA A 52 -6.76 19.39 -11.07
C ALA A 52 -5.83 20.57 -11.36
N LEU A 53 -6.06 21.71 -10.70
CA LEU A 53 -5.17 22.86 -10.76
C LEU A 53 -4.14 22.81 -9.63
N LYS A 54 -2.95 23.31 -9.92
CA LYS A 54 -1.90 23.58 -8.95
C LYS A 54 -1.41 25.01 -9.15
N THR A 55 -1.65 25.85 -8.15
CA THR A 55 -1.12 27.22 -8.09
C THR A 55 0.38 27.17 -7.86
N ASN A 56 1.14 27.85 -8.72
CA ASN A 56 2.56 28.03 -8.54
C ASN A 56 2.81 29.17 -7.54
N LYS A 57 3.38 28.85 -6.37
CA LYS A 57 3.61 29.82 -5.30
C LYS A 57 4.59 30.94 -5.66
N LYS A 58 5.46 30.74 -6.65
CA LYS A 58 6.46 31.73 -7.08
C LYS A 58 5.87 32.79 -8.03
N ASN A 59 4.96 32.38 -8.91
CA ASN A 59 4.44 33.22 -10.00
C ASN A 59 2.94 33.53 -9.85
N GLY A 60 2.24 32.91 -8.89
CA GLY A 60 0.80 33.06 -8.69
C GLY A 60 -0.06 32.38 -9.76
N THR A 61 0.54 31.83 -10.81
CA THR A 61 -0.18 31.24 -11.95
C THR A 61 -0.68 29.83 -11.65
N ASP A 62 -1.89 29.52 -12.09
CA ASP A 62 -2.45 28.17 -12.02
C ASP A 62 -1.99 27.31 -13.19
N SER A 63 -1.60 26.08 -12.89
CA SER A 63 -1.20 25.09 -13.88
C SER A 63 -2.02 23.81 -13.74
N PHE A 64 -2.45 23.23 -14.85
CA PHE A 64 -3.16 21.95 -14.83
C PHE A 64 -2.21 20.80 -14.53
N LEU A 65 -2.59 19.94 -13.60
CA LEU A 65 -1.96 18.66 -13.33
C LEU A 65 -2.35 17.61 -14.40
N LEU A 66 -1.69 16.46 -14.37
CA LEU A 66 -2.02 15.34 -15.27
C LEU A 66 -3.35 14.64 -14.90
N LEU A 67 -3.67 14.63 -13.61
CA LEU A 67 -4.78 13.88 -13.06
C LEU A 67 -5.83 14.80 -12.46
N CYS A 68 -7.08 14.33 -12.46
CA CYS A 68 -8.12 14.94 -11.64
C CYS A 68 -7.83 14.71 -10.16
N GLU A 69 -8.53 15.48 -9.34
CA GLU A 69 -8.36 15.47 -7.90
C GLU A 69 -8.69 14.10 -7.27
N ARG A 70 -9.67 13.37 -7.82
CA ARG A 70 -10.01 12.01 -7.41
C ARG A 70 -8.83 11.04 -7.55
N HIS A 71 -8.21 10.98 -8.74
CA HIS A 71 -7.10 10.06 -8.98
C HIS A 71 -5.82 10.48 -8.26
N ARG A 72 -5.59 11.78 -8.07
CA ARG A 72 -4.50 12.29 -7.24
C ARG A 72 -4.62 11.81 -5.79
N ARG A 73 -5.81 11.89 -5.18
CA ARG A 73 -6.06 11.37 -3.83
C ARG A 73 -5.86 9.86 -3.75
N LEU A 74 -6.29 9.11 -4.76
CA LEU A 74 -6.09 7.66 -4.83
C LEU A 74 -4.61 7.29 -4.90
N GLN A 75 -3.82 8.01 -5.71
CA GLN A 75 -2.37 7.82 -5.78
C GLN A 75 -1.71 8.13 -4.42
N ASN A 76 -2.07 9.25 -3.78
CA ASN A 76 -1.54 9.60 -2.46
C ASN A 76 -1.88 8.54 -1.41
N LYS A 77 -3.10 8.00 -1.42
CA LYS A 77 -3.53 6.91 -0.53
C LYS A 77 -2.72 5.64 -0.76
N THR A 78 -2.48 5.28 -2.03
CA THR A 78 -1.70 4.08 -2.41
C THR A 78 -0.24 4.25 -1.98
N LYS A 79 0.36 5.40 -2.30
CA LYS A 79 1.71 5.75 -1.88
C LYS A 79 1.87 5.73 -0.35
N LYS A 80 0.92 6.30 0.39
CA LYS A 80 0.93 6.26 1.86
C LYS A 80 0.98 4.83 2.39
N ARG A 81 0.14 3.93 1.84
CA ARG A 81 0.13 2.51 2.23
C ARG A 81 1.48 1.83 1.96
N SER A 82 2.05 2.03 0.77
CA SER A 82 3.35 1.44 0.43
C SER A 82 4.47 2.02 1.28
N ASP A 83 4.50 3.34 1.51
CA ASP A 83 5.52 4.00 2.32
C ASP A 83 5.47 3.51 3.78
N THR A 84 4.28 3.29 4.34
CA THR A 84 4.11 2.69 5.68
C THR A 84 4.67 1.26 5.71
N LYS A 85 4.32 0.43 4.71
CA LYS A 85 4.88 -0.93 4.61
C LYS A 85 6.41 -0.88 4.54
N TYR A 86 6.98 -0.09 3.64
CA TYR A 86 8.43 0.03 3.48
C TYR A 86 9.12 0.55 4.74
N LYS A 87 8.49 1.45 5.50
CA LYS A 87 9.02 1.90 6.80
C LYS A 87 9.09 0.77 7.82
N ALA A 88 8.03 -0.03 7.92
CA ALA A 88 8.00 -1.20 8.81
C ALA A 88 9.05 -2.24 8.38
N ASP A 89 9.10 -2.59 7.10
CA ASP A 89 10.09 -3.52 6.54
C ASP A 89 11.52 -3.04 6.82
N ARG A 90 11.82 -1.75 6.62
CA ARG A 90 13.15 -1.20 6.95
C ARG A 90 13.47 -1.26 8.44
N ALA A 91 12.48 -1.09 9.30
CA ALA A 91 12.68 -1.15 10.74
C ALA A 91 12.94 -2.60 11.19
N MET A 92 12.20 -3.57 10.65
CA MET A 92 12.46 -5.00 10.81
C MET A 92 13.88 -5.36 10.37
N LEU A 93 14.30 -4.96 9.16
CA LEU A 93 15.66 -5.21 8.66
C LEU A 93 16.74 -4.63 9.58
N ARG A 94 16.49 -3.48 10.22
CA ARG A 94 17.41 -2.91 11.22
C ARG A 94 17.48 -3.76 12.49
N VAL A 95 16.36 -4.35 12.95
CA VAL A 95 16.38 -5.23 14.11
C VAL A 95 17.04 -6.56 13.79
N VAL A 96 16.68 -7.20 12.67
CA VAL A 96 17.32 -8.45 12.22
C VAL A 96 18.84 -8.28 12.11
N LYS A 97 19.32 -7.17 11.52
CA LYS A 97 20.75 -6.86 11.44
C LYS A 97 21.44 -6.75 12.82
N ARG A 98 20.73 -6.29 13.86
CA ARG A 98 21.28 -6.20 15.22
C ARG A 98 21.29 -7.54 15.93
N LEU A 99 20.25 -8.35 15.75
CA LEU A 99 20.11 -9.65 16.41
C LEU A 99 20.98 -10.73 15.76
N HIS A 100 21.11 -10.70 14.44
CA HIS A 100 21.89 -11.67 13.67
C HIS A 100 22.90 -10.95 12.77
N PRO A 101 24.00 -10.42 13.35
CA PRO A 101 25.06 -9.77 12.56
C PRO A 101 25.73 -10.73 11.57
N GLU A 102 25.82 -12.03 11.91
CA GLU A 102 26.44 -13.08 11.07
C GLU A 102 25.68 -13.33 9.75
N LEU A 103 24.36 -13.14 9.73
CA LEU A 103 23.53 -13.30 8.52
C LEU A 103 23.60 -12.08 7.59
N ALA A 104 24.14 -10.95 8.05
CA ALA A 104 24.25 -9.72 7.26
C ALA A 104 25.44 -9.72 6.29
N THR A 105 26.37 -10.68 6.43
CA THR A 105 27.62 -10.75 5.65
C THR A 105 27.57 -11.77 4.50
N ALA A 106 26.52 -12.59 4.42
CA ALA A 106 26.32 -13.49 3.30
C ALA A 106 25.90 -12.70 2.04
N GLN A 107 26.76 -12.71 1.03
CA GLN A 107 26.62 -12.02 -0.25
C GLN A 107 25.33 -12.39 -1.01
N PRO A 108 24.79 -11.49 -1.86
CA PRO A 108 23.59 -11.74 -2.64
C PRO A 108 23.93 -12.52 -3.90
N HIS A 109 23.85 -13.85 -3.83
CA HIS A 109 23.80 -14.70 -5.03
C HIS A 109 22.61 -15.65 -4.96
N SER A 110 21.45 -15.14 -5.35
CA SER A 110 20.45 -15.78 -6.23
C SER A 110 19.08 -15.11 -6.07
N PRO A 111 18.30 -14.95 -7.15
CA PRO A 111 17.01 -14.28 -7.11
C PRO A 111 15.87 -15.28 -6.90
N GLU A 112 16.00 -16.29 -6.05
CA GLU A 112 14.91 -17.26 -5.86
C GLU A 112 14.75 -17.63 -4.39
N THR A 113 13.64 -17.12 -3.83
CA THR A 113 12.85 -17.80 -2.81
C THR A 113 13.64 -18.26 -1.58
N GLN A 114 13.70 -17.41 -0.56
CA GLN A 114 13.90 -17.78 0.84
C GLN A 114 13.71 -16.51 1.68
N CYS A 115 13.04 -16.48 2.80
CA CYS A 115 12.39 -17.51 3.60
C CYS A 115 11.46 -16.71 4.50
N ILE A 116 10.21 -17.14 4.63
CA ILE A 116 9.37 -16.73 5.76
C ILE A 116 10.10 -17.34 6.97
N ALA A 117 11.03 -16.58 7.56
CA ALA A 117 11.64 -16.96 8.81
C ALA A 117 10.47 -17.04 9.80
N THR A 118 10.15 -18.25 10.23
CA THR A 118 9.13 -18.51 11.24
C THR A 118 9.68 -17.98 12.55
N PHE A 119 9.60 -16.66 12.74
CA PHE A 119 9.94 -16.03 14.01
C PHE A 119 9.06 -16.64 15.09
N SER A 120 9.66 -17.03 16.20
CA SER A 120 8.90 -17.50 17.35
C SER A 120 7.98 -16.38 17.86
N PRO A 121 6.82 -16.70 18.46
CA PRO A 121 5.90 -15.68 18.98
C PRO A 121 6.59 -14.68 19.94
N SER A 122 7.55 -15.14 20.74
CA SER A 122 8.37 -14.31 21.63
C SER A 122 9.30 -13.32 20.90
N GLU A 123 9.86 -13.72 19.75
CA GLU A 123 10.68 -12.81 18.94
C GLU A 123 9.83 -11.76 18.23
N LEU A 124 8.61 -12.15 17.83
CA LEU A 124 7.63 -11.23 17.26
C LEU A 124 7.22 -10.14 18.26
N ASP A 125 7.02 -10.52 19.53
CA ASP A 125 6.69 -9.58 20.61
C ASP A 125 7.87 -8.64 20.93
N MET A 126 9.11 -9.14 20.95
CA MET A 126 10.29 -8.28 21.07
C MET A 126 10.41 -7.31 19.88
N LEU A 127 10.23 -7.79 18.65
CA LEU A 127 10.25 -6.97 17.45
C LEU A 127 9.16 -5.89 17.50
N ALA A 128 7.95 -6.24 17.92
CA ALA A 128 6.84 -5.30 18.07
C ALA A 128 7.15 -4.19 19.09
N PHE A 129 7.83 -4.52 20.19
CA PHE A 129 8.25 -3.55 21.20
C PHE A 129 9.27 -2.52 20.67
N TYR A 130 10.14 -2.90 19.74
CA TYR A 130 11.15 -1.99 19.15
C TYR A 130 10.63 -1.17 17.95
N LEU A 131 9.40 -1.40 17.51
CA LEU A 131 8.78 -0.73 16.35
C LEU A 131 7.76 0.36 16.74
N LEU A 132 7.47 0.51 18.04
CA LEU A 132 6.70 1.63 18.62
C LEU A 132 7.62 2.82 18.90
#